data_AF-Q51146-F1
#
_entry.id   AF-Q51146-F1
#
_cell.length_a   1.000
_cell.length_b   1.000
_cell.length_c   1.000
_cell.angle_alpha   90.00
_cell.angle_beta   90.00
_cell.angle_gamma   90.00
#
_symmetry.space_group_name_H-M   'P 1'
#
loop_
_entity.id
_entity.type
_entity.pdbx_description
1 polymer ?
#
loop_
_entity_poly.entity_id
_entity_poly.type
_entity_poly.pdbx_seq_one_letter_code
_entity_poly.pdbx_strand_id
1 'polypeptide(L)'
;NGAVASGGTGAARSNGAAGQSSENSKLTTVLDAVELTLNDKKIKNLDNFSNAAQLVVDGIMIPLLPEASESGKNQANQGTNGGTAFTRKFNHTPKSDEKDTQAGTAENGNPAASNTAGDANGKTKTYEVEVCCSNLNYLKYGMLTRKNSKSAMQAGESSSQADAKTEQVGQSMFLQGERTDEKEIPNDQNVVYRGSWYGHIANATSWSGNA
;
A
#
# COMPACT_ATOMS: atom_id res chain seq x y z
N ASN A 1 63.40 -13.50 52.79
CA ASN A 1 63.76 -12.27 52.07
C ASN A 1 62.84 -12.06 50.89
N GLY A 2 62.07 -10.96 50.91
CA GLY A 2 61.65 -10.21 49.73
C GLY A 2 60.40 -10.68 48.98
N ALA A 3 59.28 -10.00 49.22
CA ALA A 3 58.12 -9.93 48.33
C ALA A 3 58.40 -9.01 47.14
N VAL A 4 57.71 -9.19 46.01
CA VAL A 4 56.98 -8.13 45.27
C VAL A 4 56.00 -8.72 44.25
N ALA A 5 54.85 -8.05 44.14
CA ALA A 5 53.69 -8.37 43.31
C ALA A 5 53.64 -7.52 42.03
N SER A 6 52.88 -7.97 41.03
CA SER A 6 52.11 -7.20 40.01
C SER A 6 51.67 -8.22 38.94
N GLY A 7 50.42 -8.46 38.56
CA GLY A 7 49.28 -7.57 38.34
C GLY A 7 48.80 -7.82 36.89
N GLY A 8 47.54 -8.21 36.66
CA GLY A 8 46.97 -8.26 35.29
C GLY A 8 45.96 -9.36 34.98
N THR A 9 44.73 -9.15 35.44
CA THR A 9 43.42 -9.40 34.80
C THR A 9 43.34 -10.26 33.51
N GLY A 10 42.35 -11.16 33.53
CA GLY A 10 42.06 -12.14 32.48
C GLY A 10 41.57 -11.58 31.14
N ALA A 11 41.82 -12.38 30.10
CA ALA A 11 41.14 -12.28 28.82
C ALA A 11 40.31 -13.55 28.63
N ALA A 12 38.99 -13.39 28.77
CA ALA A 12 38.00 -14.39 28.42
C ALA A 12 38.11 -14.71 26.93
N ARG A 13 38.08 -16.02 26.60
CA ARG A 13 37.96 -16.51 25.22
C ARG A 13 36.68 -15.92 24.61
N SER A 14 36.83 -14.99 23.67
CA SER A 14 35.72 -14.61 22.79
C SER A 14 35.49 -15.77 21.83
N ASN A 15 34.30 -16.37 21.95
CA ASN A 15 33.80 -17.32 20.98
C ASN A 15 33.90 -16.68 19.59
N GLY A 16 34.59 -17.39 18.68
CA GLY A 16 34.68 -16.99 17.29
C GLY A 16 33.29 -16.73 16.75
N ALA A 17 33.10 -15.55 16.18
CA ALA A 17 31.94 -15.23 15.38
C ALA A 17 31.81 -16.33 14.33
N ALA A 18 30.80 -17.19 14.49
CA ALA A 18 30.37 -18.07 13.43
C ALA A 18 30.05 -17.18 12.24
N GLY A 19 30.88 -17.26 11.19
CA GLY A 19 30.61 -16.56 9.94
C GLY A 19 29.22 -16.96 9.48
N GLN A 20 28.31 -16.00 9.38
CA GLN A 20 27.03 -16.22 8.74
C GLN A 20 27.33 -16.74 7.34
N SER A 21 26.91 -17.96 7.05
CA SER A 21 26.86 -18.45 5.67
C SER A 21 25.99 -17.47 4.90
N SER A 22 26.54 -16.86 3.84
CA SER A 22 25.75 -16.08 2.89
C SER A 22 24.59 -16.96 2.44
N GLU A 23 23.35 -16.60 2.78
CA GLU A 23 22.17 -17.35 2.35
C GLU A 23 22.11 -17.30 0.82
N ASN A 24 22.44 -18.43 0.19
CA ASN A 24 22.35 -18.63 -1.25
C ASN A 24 21.11 -19.48 -1.59
N SER A 25 20.02 -19.24 -0.85
CA SER A 25 18.75 -19.94 -1.06
C SER A 25 18.02 -19.32 -2.25
N LYS A 26 17.45 -20.19 -3.11
CA LYS A 26 16.58 -19.75 -4.20
C LYS A 26 15.39 -19.01 -3.58
N LEU A 27 15.22 -17.75 -3.94
CA LEU A 27 14.06 -16.95 -3.53
C LEU A 27 12.81 -17.36 -4.32
N THR A 28 11.65 -17.18 -3.70
CA THR A 28 10.34 -17.29 -4.34
C THR A 28 9.54 -16.01 -4.11
N THR A 29 8.68 -15.66 -5.05
CA THR A 29 7.82 -14.47 -4.94
C THR A 29 6.48 -14.87 -4.33
N VAL A 30 6.13 -14.26 -3.20
CA VAL A 30 4.91 -14.59 -2.45
C VAL A 30 3.72 -13.69 -2.78
N LEU A 31 3.94 -12.52 -3.39
CA LEU A 31 2.89 -11.58 -3.77
C LEU A 31 3.32 -10.69 -4.93
N ASP A 32 2.34 -10.09 -5.60
CA ASP A 32 2.50 -8.94 -6.47
C ASP A 32 1.66 -7.78 -5.92
N ALA A 33 2.17 -6.55 -5.98
CA ALA A 33 1.42 -5.34 -5.66
C ALA A 33 2.00 -4.16 -6.44
N VAL A 34 1.23 -3.60 -7.37
CA VAL A 34 1.69 -2.55 -8.29
C VAL A 34 0.64 -1.47 -8.49
N GLU A 35 1.13 -0.24 -8.70
CA GLU A 35 0.36 0.92 -9.13
C GLU A 35 0.87 1.37 -10.51
N LEU A 36 -0.05 1.60 -11.43
CA LEU A 36 0.21 2.10 -12.78
C LEU A 36 -0.39 3.49 -12.93
N THR A 37 0.45 4.53 -13.02
CA THR A 37 -0.02 5.91 -13.20
C THR A 37 -0.40 6.18 -14.64
N LEU A 38 -1.60 6.71 -14.89
CA LEU A 38 -2.11 6.85 -16.26
C LEU A 38 -1.40 7.95 -17.06
N ASN A 39 -1.04 9.05 -16.38
CA ASN A 39 -0.50 10.25 -17.03
C ASN A 39 0.92 10.04 -17.57
N ASP A 40 1.81 9.45 -16.77
CA ASP A 40 3.21 9.22 -17.13
C ASP A 40 3.53 7.75 -17.42
N LYS A 41 2.51 6.88 -17.42
CA LYS A 41 2.58 5.46 -17.80
C LYS A 41 3.65 4.68 -17.02
N LYS A 42 3.88 5.05 -15.76
CA LYS A 42 4.87 4.39 -14.90
C LYS A 42 4.22 3.32 -14.06
N ILE A 43 5.01 2.28 -13.78
CA ILE A 43 4.66 1.22 -12.84
C ILE A 43 5.55 1.37 -11.61
N LYS A 44 4.94 1.31 -10.43
CA LYS A 44 5.64 1.35 -9.14
C LYS A 44 5.12 0.21 -8.27
N ASN A 45 6.00 -0.40 -7.49
CA ASN A 45 5.60 -1.38 -6.49
C ASN A 45 4.87 -0.67 -5.35
N LEU A 46 3.86 -1.35 -4.82
CA LEU A 46 3.17 -0.98 -3.59
C LEU A 46 3.61 -1.90 -2.47
N ASP A 47 3.56 -1.39 -1.25
CA ASP A 47 3.67 -2.24 -0.08
C ASP A 47 2.43 -3.16 0.00
N ASN A 48 2.60 -4.37 0.51
CA ASN A 48 1.50 -5.29 0.77
C ASN A 48 1.90 -6.26 1.88
N PHE A 49 0.96 -6.56 2.78
CA PHE A 49 1.17 -7.47 3.92
C PHE A 49 0.65 -8.88 3.64
N SER A 50 0.85 -9.37 2.41
CA SER A 50 0.26 -10.63 1.91
C SER A 50 -1.25 -10.70 2.11
N ASN A 51 -1.94 -9.61 1.77
CA ASN A 51 -3.39 -9.52 1.84
C ASN A 51 -3.90 -8.77 0.61
N ALA A 52 -4.43 -9.51 -0.36
CA ALA A 52 -4.95 -8.93 -1.59
C ALA A 52 -6.16 -8.01 -1.36
N ALA A 53 -6.89 -8.18 -0.26
CA ALA A 53 -8.07 -7.38 0.10
C ALA A 53 -7.75 -6.06 0.83
N GLN A 54 -6.47 -5.76 1.08
CA GLN A 54 -6.02 -4.52 1.72
C GLN A 54 -5.03 -3.79 0.81
N LEU A 55 -5.42 -2.62 0.32
CA LEU A 55 -4.58 -1.79 -0.54
C LEU A 55 -3.75 -0.85 0.31
N VAL A 56 -2.42 -0.93 0.23
CA VAL A 56 -1.51 -0.01 0.93
C VAL A 56 -1.01 1.04 -0.04
N VAL A 57 -1.41 2.29 0.18
CA VAL A 57 -1.01 3.43 -0.66
C VAL A 57 -0.70 4.62 0.23
N ASP A 58 0.33 5.39 -0.09
CA ASP A 58 0.70 6.60 0.67
C ASP A 58 0.79 6.36 2.20
N GLY A 59 1.20 5.14 2.63
CA GLY A 59 1.31 4.75 4.04
C GLY A 59 0.00 4.38 4.75
N ILE A 60 -1.15 4.42 4.07
CA ILE A 60 -2.46 4.06 4.63
C ILE A 60 -2.95 2.70 4.11
N MET A 61 -3.81 2.03 4.90
CA MET A 61 -4.46 0.77 4.52
C MET A 61 -5.92 1.03 4.13
N ILE A 62 -6.28 0.75 2.87
CA ILE A 62 -7.64 0.88 2.35
C ILE A 62 -8.28 -0.52 2.24
N PRO A 63 -9.36 -0.81 2.99
CA PRO A 63 -10.09 -2.08 2.87
C PRO A 63 -10.88 -2.14 1.56
N LEU A 64 -10.61 -3.16 0.74
CA LEU A 64 -11.25 -3.35 -0.56
C LEU A 64 -12.59 -4.09 -0.48
N LEU A 65 -12.84 -4.80 0.63
CA LEU A 65 -14.10 -5.45 0.93
C LEU A 65 -14.99 -4.55 1.80
N PRO A 66 -16.33 -4.70 1.75
CA PRO A 66 -17.23 -3.98 2.66
C PRO A 66 -17.16 -4.57 4.08
N GLU A 67 -17.37 -3.73 5.11
CA GLU A 67 -17.25 -4.13 6.54
C GLU A 67 -18.15 -5.33 6.93
N ALA A 68 -19.31 -5.51 6.28
CA ALA A 68 -20.16 -6.68 6.50
C ALA A 68 -19.51 -8.02 6.07
N SER A 69 -18.41 -7.98 5.31
CA SER A 69 -17.62 -9.15 4.90
C SER A 69 -16.49 -9.49 5.88
N GLU A 70 -16.26 -8.70 6.93
CA GLU A 70 -15.16 -8.88 7.90
C GLU A 70 -15.47 -9.90 9.01
N SER A 71 -16.56 -10.66 8.90
CA SER A 71 -16.95 -11.70 9.87
C SER A 71 -16.05 -12.95 9.75
N GLY A 72 -14.76 -12.82 10.07
CA GLY A 72 -13.80 -13.91 10.25
C GLY A 72 -13.54 -14.79 9.03
N LYS A 73 -14.14 -14.47 7.88
CA LYS A 73 -13.99 -15.14 6.60
C LYS A 73 -13.63 -14.08 5.57
N ASN A 74 -12.34 -13.73 5.49
CA ASN A 74 -11.79 -12.79 4.51
C ASN A 74 -11.89 -13.28 3.05
N GLN A 75 -12.55 -14.42 2.82
CA GLN A 75 -12.92 -14.90 1.50
C GLN A 75 -14.44 -14.78 1.32
N ALA A 76 -14.87 -14.17 0.22
CA ALA A 76 -16.22 -14.37 -0.25
C ALA A 76 -16.47 -15.90 -0.35
N ASN A 77 -17.59 -16.37 0.21
CA ASN A 77 -17.96 -17.78 0.18
C ASN A 77 -17.76 -18.34 -1.24
N GLN A 78 -17.04 -19.46 -1.35
CA GLN A 78 -16.80 -20.14 -2.62
C GLN A 78 -18.14 -20.36 -3.34
N GLY A 79 -18.34 -19.69 -4.48
CA GLY A 79 -19.40 -20.01 -5.43
C GLY A 79 -20.73 -19.26 -5.33
N THR A 80 -20.93 -18.33 -4.40
CA THR A 80 -22.11 -17.44 -4.44
C THR A 80 -21.67 -15.98 -4.34
N ASN A 81 -21.98 -15.18 -5.38
CA ASN A 81 -21.89 -13.72 -5.29
C ASN A 81 -22.81 -13.29 -4.14
N GLY A 82 -22.25 -13.10 -2.94
CA GLY A 82 -22.98 -12.87 -1.69
C GLY A 82 -23.72 -11.54 -1.65
N GLY A 83 -24.62 -11.29 -2.61
CA GLY A 83 -25.29 -10.03 -2.87
C GLY A 83 -24.38 -8.89 -3.34
N THR A 84 -23.07 -9.13 -3.48
CA THR A 84 -22.09 -8.11 -3.86
C THR A 84 -22.00 -7.97 -5.38
N ALA A 85 -22.01 -6.72 -5.85
CA ALA A 85 -21.80 -6.41 -7.26
C ALA A 85 -20.43 -6.92 -7.75
N PHE A 86 -20.35 -7.29 -9.02
CA PHE A 86 -19.13 -7.83 -9.65
C PHE A 86 -17.92 -6.93 -9.45
N THR A 87 -18.15 -5.61 -9.59
CA THR A 87 -17.21 -4.53 -9.27
C THR A 87 -17.77 -3.70 -8.14
N ARG A 88 -16.90 -3.19 -7.24
CA ARG A 88 -17.27 -2.28 -6.16
C ARG A 88 -16.58 -0.93 -6.34
N LYS A 89 -17.34 0.16 -6.24
CA LYS A 89 -16.82 1.53 -6.24
C LYS A 89 -17.13 2.24 -4.93
N PHE A 90 -16.15 2.90 -4.33
CA PHE A 90 -16.29 3.61 -3.05
C PHE A 90 -15.24 4.72 -2.88
N ASN A 91 -15.48 5.61 -1.91
CA ASN A 91 -14.51 6.60 -1.46
C ASN A 91 -13.98 6.22 -0.09
N HIS A 92 -12.67 6.39 0.12
CA HIS A 92 -12.02 6.23 1.39
C HIS A 92 -11.33 7.55 1.77
N THR A 93 -11.70 8.10 2.92
CA THR A 93 -11.04 9.25 3.52
C THR A 93 -10.46 8.77 4.85
N PRO A 94 -9.13 8.70 4.99
CA PRO A 94 -8.51 8.35 6.26
C PRO A 94 -8.96 9.32 7.35
N LYS A 95 -9.19 8.79 8.55
CA LYS A 95 -9.38 9.63 9.73
C LYS A 95 -7.99 10.03 10.24
N SER A 96 -7.81 11.29 10.60
CA SER A 96 -6.64 11.71 11.37
C SER A 96 -6.78 11.12 12.77
N ASP A 97 -5.79 10.35 13.23
CA ASP A 97 -5.77 9.90 14.60
C ASP A 97 -5.53 11.13 15.52
N GLU A 98 -6.25 11.25 16.64
CA GLU A 98 -6.04 12.36 17.59
C GLU A 98 -4.57 12.46 18.05
N LYS A 99 -3.86 11.33 18.05
CA LYS A 99 -2.44 11.20 18.41
C LYS A 99 -1.47 11.80 17.38
N ASP A 100 -1.87 11.93 16.11
CA ASP A 100 -1.01 12.53 15.07
C ASP A 100 -0.79 14.03 15.29
N THR A 101 -1.71 14.69 15.99
CA THR A 101 -1.58 16.10 16.39
C THR A 101 -0.42 16.33 17.36
N GLN A 102 -0.04 15.31 18.14
CA GLN A 102 1.05 15.41 19.13
C GLN A 102 2.44 15.10 18.57
N ALA A 103 2.55 14.52 17.37
CA ALA A 103 3.84 14.26 16.73
C ALA A 103 4.42 15.48 15.99
N GLY A 104 3.66 16.59 15.93
CA GLY A 104 3.97 17.80 15.17
C GLY A 104 4.85 18.85 15.85
N THR A 105 5.35 18.64 17.08
CA THR A 105 6.40 19.50 17.64
C THR A 105 7.77 18.95 17.27
N ALA A 106 8.25 19.30 16.07
CA ALA A 106 9.65 19.18 15.74
C ALA A 106 10.43 20.31 16.46
N GLU A 107 11.09 19.99 17.57
CA GLU A 107 12.28 20.74 17.96
C GLU A 107 13.39 20.43 16.91
N ASN A 108 13.97 21.48 16.34
CA ASN A 108 15.09 21.44 15.38
C ASN A 108 14.82 20.74 14.02
N GLY A 109 14.12 21.46 13.12
CA GLY A 109 14.54 21.63 11.71
C GLY A 109 14.62 20.42 10.79
N ASN A 110 14.33 19.21 11.25
CA ASN A 110 14.23 18.01 10.44
C ASN A 110 12.74 17.65 10.33
N PRO A 111 12.10 17.69 9.15
CA PRO A 111 10.72 17.27 9.02
C PRO A 111 10.67 15.77 9.33
N ALA A 112 10.22 15.43 10.53
CA ALA A 112 9.83 14.08 10.87
C ALA A 112 8.85 13.60 9.78
N ALA A 113 9.05 12.40 9.26
CA ALA A 113 8.13 11.76 8.32
C ALA A 113 6.74 11.79 8.96
N SER A 114 5.90 12.70 8.48
CA SER A 114 4.56 12.91 8.98
C SER A 114 3.76 11.67 8.59
N ASN A 115 3.42 10.85 9.59
CA ASN A 115 2.45 9.75 9.48
C ASN A 115 1.02 10.28 9.31
N THR A 116 0.83 11.59 9.17
CA THR A 116 -0.48 12.17 8.92
C THR A 116 -0.98 11.61 7.61
N ALA A 117 -2.22 11.15 7.61
CA ALA A 117 -2.93 10.67 6.42
C ALA A 117 -3.29 11.81 5.42
N GLY A 118 -2.37 12.75 5.26
CA GLY A 118 -2.40 13.92 4.42
C GLY A 118 -1.00 14.26 3.92
N ASP A 119 -0.90 15.23 3.01
CA ASP A 119 0.42 15.76 2.66
C ASP A 119 1.07 16.45 3.87
N ALA A 120 2.37 16.75 3.80
CA ALA A 120 3.11 17.51 4.82
C ALA A 120 2.50 18.91 5.13
N ASN A 121 1.41 19.29 4.47
CA ASN A 121 0.69 20.56 4.62
C ASN A 121 -0.69 20.38 5.28
N GLY A 122 -1.02 19.21 5.83
CA GLY A 122 -2.29 18.97 6.52
C GLY A 122 -3.51 18.80 5.60
N LYS A 123 -3.33 18.49 4.31
CA LYS A 123 -4.46 18.23 3.41
C LYS A 123 -4.93 16.79 3.53
N THR A 124 -6.20 16.61 3.89
CA THR A 124 -6.85 15.30 3.82
C THR A 124 -6.94 14.84 2.37
N LYS A 125 -6.40 13.65 2.08
CA LYS A 125 -6.56 12.96 0.80
C LYS A 125 -7.79 12.07 0.84
N THR A 126 -8.65 12.18 -0.17
CA THR A 126 -9.72 11.21 -0.43
C THR A 126 -9.32 10.33 -1.59
N TYR A 127 -9.52 9.03 -1.42
CA TYR A 127 -9.21 8.01 -2.41
C TYR A 127 -10.53 7.47 -2.98
N GLU A 128 -10.76 7.68 -4.26
CA GLU A 128 -11.86 7.02 -4.98
C GLU A 128 -11.31 5.73 -5.59
N VAL A 129 -11.89 4.61 -5.17
CA VAL A 129 -11.44 3.26 -5.53
C VAL A 129 -12.57 2.54 -6.26
N GLU A 130 -12.24 1.97 -7.42
CA GLU A 130 -13.08 1.02 -8.12
C GLU A 130 -12.31 -0.30 -8.19
N VAL A 131 -12.82 -1.35 -7.55
CA VAL A 131 -12.12 -2.62 -7.38
C VAL A 131 -12.94 -3.78 -7.96
N CYS A 132 -12.26 -4.61 -8.75
CA CYS A 132 -12.73 -5.90 -9.22
C CYS A 132 -11.90 -7.04 -8.57
N CYS A 133 -12.44 -8.24 -8.36
CA CYS A 133 -13.83 -8.64 -8.61
C CYS A 133 -14.41 -9.38 -7.40
N SER A 134 -15.73 -9.53 -7.36
CA SER A 134 -16.44 -10.28 -6.30
C SER A 134 -16.01 -11.76 -6.23
N ASN A 135 -15.65 -12.36 -7.37
CA ASN A 135 -15.29 -13.77 -7.49
C ASN A 135 -13.78 -14.07 -7.36
N LEU A 136 -12.94 -13.05 -7.17
CA LEU A 136 -11.49 -13.21 -7.02
C LEU A 136 -11.09 -13.00 -5.55
N ASN A 137 -10.65 -14.07 -4.89
CA ASN A 137 -10.31 -14.01 -3.46
C ASN A 137 -8.84 -13.62 -3.21
N TYR A 138 -7.91 -14.09 -4.05
CA TYR A 138 -6.47 -13.91 -3.88
C TYR A 138 -5.88 -12.82 -4.80
N LEU A 139 -6.74 -12.10 -5.53
CA LEU A 139 -6.36 -11.08 -6.50
C LEU A 139 -7.38 -9.95 -6.48
N LYS A 140 -6.92 -8.71 -6.38
CA LYS A 140 -7.73 -7.50 -6.57
C LYS A 140 -7.03 -6.57 -7.54
N TYR A 141 -7.81 -5.94 -8.41
CA TYR A 141 -7.30 -4.96 -9.37
C TYR A 141 -8.38 -3.94 -9.69
N GLY A 142 -7.97 -2.75 -10.14
CA GLY A 142 -8.94 -1.69 -10.41
C GLY A 142 -8.34 -0.31 -10.60
N MET A 143 -9.18 0.71 -10.39
CA MET A 143 -8.85 2.11 -10.52
C MET A 143 -8.65 2.75 -9.15
N LEU A 144 -7.65 3.62 -9.05
CA LEU A 144 -7.34 4.44 -7.89
C LEU A 144 -7.24 5.90 -8.31
N THR A 145 -8.09 6.75 -7.75
CA THR A 145 -8.04 8.20 -7.94
C THR A 145 -7.74 8.88 -6.61
N ARG A 146 -6.64 9.64 -6.55
CA ARG A 146 -6.29 10.48 -5.41
C ARG A 146 -6.86 11.87 -5.63
N LYS A 147 -7.70 12.35 -4.70
CA LYS A 147 -8.23 13.71 -4.67
C LYS A 147 -7.74 14.42 -3.41
N ASN A 148 -7.09 15.57 -3.59
CA ASN A 148 -6.69 16.40 -2.47
C ASN A 148 -7.85 17.33 -2.09
N SER A 149 -8.19 17.40 -0.81
CA SER A 149 -9.08 18.44 -0.30
C SER A 149 -8.44 19.82 -0.48
N LYS A 150 -9.23 20.86 -0.79
CA LYS A 150 -8.74 22.24 -0.63
C LYS A 150 -8.34 22.41 0.83
N SER A 151 -7.16 22.96 1.07
CA SER A 151 -6.76 23.35 2.43
C SER A 151 -7.86 24.25 2.98
N ALA A 152 -8.47 23.85 4.09
CA ALA A 152 -9.11 24.83 4.97
C ALA A 152 -7.96 25.69 5.49
N MET A 153 -7.62 26.77 4.77
CA MET A 153 -6.87 27.84 5.40
C MET A 153 -7.71 28.23 6.61
N GLN A 154 -7.18 28.01 7.81
CA GLN A 154 -7.72 28.63 9.01
C GLN A 154 -7.95 30.09 8.66
N ALA A 155 -9.16 30.56 8.91
CA ALA A 155 -9.50 31.97 8.82
C ALA A 155 -8.69 32.74 9.88
N GLY A 156 -7.43 32.99 9.56
CA GLY A 156 -6.53 33.91 10.24
C GLY A 156 -6.21 35.00 9.23
N GLU A 157 -6.65 36.21 9.54
CA GLU A 157 -6.51 37.39 8.71
C GLU A 157 -5.07 37.58 8.21
N SER A 158 -4.93 37.98 6.95
CA SER A 158 -3.69 38.37 6.28
C SER A 158 -2.86 37.22 5.68
N SER A 159 -3.34 36.64 4.59
CA SER A 159 -2.43 36.26 3.49
C SER A 159 -3.16 36.32 2.15
N SER A 160 -2.44 36.82 1.16
CA SER A 160 -2.90 37.14 -0.19
C SER A 160 -3.67 35.99 -0.85
N GLN A 161 -4.88 36.34 -1.25
CA GLN A 161 -5.81 35.62 -2.12
C GLN A 161 -5.18 35.34 -3.50
N ALA A 162 -4.31 34.33 -3.60
CA ALA A 162 -3.65 33.98 -4.88
C ALA A 162 -3.33 32.50 -5.12
N ASP A 163 -3.62 31.58 -4.18
CA ASP A 163 -3.36 30.15 -4.38
C ASP A 163 -4.65 29.34 -4.28
N ALA A 164 -5.58 29.56 -5.22
CA ALA A 164 -6.58 28.55 -5.54
C ALA A 164 -5.85 27.36 -6.20
N LYS A 165 -5.13 26.56 -5.40
CA LYS A 165 -4.44 25.36 -5.88
C LYS A 165 -5.49 24.43 -6.47
N THR A 166 -5.47 24.31 -7.80
CA THR A 166 -6.30 23.41 -8.59
C THR A 166 -6.33 22.03 -7.95
N GLU A 167 -7.51 21.41 -7.88
CA GLU A 167 -7.65 20.03 -7.43
C GLU A 167 -6.68 19.15 -8.23
N GLN A 168 -5.64 18.63 -7.57
CA GLN A 168 -4.76 17.66 -8.18
C GLN A 168 -5.43 16.30 -8.09
N VAL A 169 -5.94 15.84 -9.23
CA VAL A 169 -6.55 14.53 -9.38
C VAL A 169 -5.53 13.61 -10.03
N GLY A 170 -4.94 12.72 -9.23
CA GLY A 170 -4.04 11.67 -9.73
C GLY A 170 -4.83 10.41 -10.04
N GLN A 171 -4.81 9.94 -11.29
CA GLN A 171 -5.44 8.69 -11.70
C GLN A 171 -4.41 7.59 -11.96
N SER A 172 -4.67 6.43 -11.39
CA SER A 172 -3.87 5.23 -11.53
C SER A 172 -4.75 3.99 -11.65
N MET A 173 -4.18 2.91 -12.16
CA MET A 173 -4.67 1.55 -11.98
C MET A 173 -3.84 0.86 -10.90
N PHE A 174 -4.39 -0.16 -10.25
CA PHE A 174 -3.64 -1.01 -9.33
C PHE A 174 -3.95 -2.49 -9.58
N LEU A 175 -3.01 -3.35 -9.19
CA LEU A 175 -3.17 -4.80 -9.15
C LEU A 175 -2.37 -5.35 -7.97
N GLN A 176 -2.99 -6.20 -7.15
CA GLN A 176 -2.32 -6.89 -6.07
C GLN A 176 -2.90 -8.28 -5.84
N GLY A 177 -2.03 -9.25 -5.56
CA GLY A 177 -2.43 -10.63 -5.35
C GLY A 177 -1.41 -11.46 -4.59
N GLU A 178 -1.90 -12.51 -3.95
CA GLU A 178 -1.12 -13.51 -3.24
C GLU A 178 -0.75 -14.63 -4.21
N ARG A 179 0.55 -14.92 -4.35
CA ARG A 179 1.04 -15.97 -5.27
C ARG A 179 0.77 -17.35 -4.68
N THR A 180 0.35 -18.28 -5.52
CA THR A 180 0.36 -19.71 -5.19
C THR A 180 1.79 -20.18 -4.97
N ASP A 181 2.02 -21.02 -3.96
CA ASP A 181 3.35 -21.64 -3.71
C ASP A 181 3.82 -22.35 -4.99
N GLU A 182 5.10 -22.22 -5.33
CA GLU A 182 5.70 -22.88 -6.50
C GLU A 182 5.43 -24.40 -6.54
N LYS A 183 5.25 -25.04 -5.38
CA LYS A 183 4.95 -26.47 -5.24
C LYS A 183 3.49 -26.83 -5.52
N GLU A 184 2.59 -25.86 -5.45
CA GLU A 184 1.16 -26.03 -5.64
C GLU A 184 0.70 -25.60 -7.05
N ILE A 185 1.64 -25.14 -7.90
CA ILE A 185 1.34 -24.82 -9.29
C ILE A 185 0.87 -26.09 -10.03
N PRO A 186 -0.30 -26.06 -10.70
CA PRO A 186 -0.84 -27.22 -11.38
C PRO A 186 0.02 -27.62 -12.58
N ASN A 187 0.07 -28.94 -12.86
CA ASN A 187 0.74 -29.51 -14.02
C ASN A 187 -0.22 -29.79 -15.19
N ASP A 188 -1.45 -29.28 -15.11
CA ASP A 188 -2.48 -29.46 -16.13
C ASP A 188 -2.07 -28.78 -17.43
N GLN A 189 -2.20 -29.50 -18.54
CA GLN A 189 -1.76 -29.03 -19.85
C GLN A 189 -2.77 -28.09 -20.52
N ASN A 190 -4.00 -28.04 -20.03
CA ASN A 190 -5.07 -27.23 -20.59
C ASN A 190 -5.94 -26.64 -19.48
N VAL A 191 -5.71 -25.37 -19.17
CA VAL A 191 -6.48 -24.60 -18.20
C VAL A 191 -6.99 -23.33 -18.86
N VAL A 192 -8.29 -23.03 -18.72
CA VAL A 192 -8.92 -21.83 -19.28
C VAL A 192 -9.28 -20.87 -18.15
N TYR A 193 -8.74 -19.66 -18.21
CA TYR A 193 -9.09 -18.57 -17.32
C TYR A 193 -10.02 -17.59 -18.03
N ARG A 194 -11.07 -17.15 -17.35
CA ARG A 194 -12.01 -16.12 -17.83
C ARG A 194 -12.07 -15.00 -16.82
N GLY A 195 -12.02 -13.77 -17.29
CA GLY A 195 -12.01 -12.59 -16.44
C GLY A 195 -12.30 -11.32 -17.23
N SER A 196 -12.07 -10.20 -16.55
CA SER A 196 -12.20 -8.84 -17.06
C SER A 196 -10.85 -8.12 -16.94
N TRP A 197 -10.78 -6.89 -17.40
CA TRP A 197 -9.64 -5.99 -17.31
C TRP A 197 -10.14 -4.55 -17.25
N TYR A 198 -9.33 -3.65 -16.68
CA TYR A 198 -9.44 -2.21 -16.89
C TYR A 198 -8.34 -1.81 -17.86
N GLY A 199 -8.59 -0.82 -18.72
CA GLY A 199 -7.53 -0.30 -19.57
C GLY A 199 -7.74 1.15 -19.96
N HIS A 200 -6.61 1.81 -20.18
CA HIS A 200 -6.52 3.17 -20.67
C HIS A 200 -5.52 3.23 -21.81
N ILE A 201 -5.97 3.67 -22.98
CA ILE A 201 -5.15 3.79 -24.18
C ILE A 201 -5.34 5.20 -24.72
N ALA A 202 -4.25 5.94 -24.86
CA ALA A 202 -4.28 7.31 -25.35
C ALA A 202 -3.27 7.52 -26.49
N ASN A 203 -3.75 8.10 -27.58
CA ASN A 203 -2.96 8.67 -28.67
C ASN A 203 -3.38 10.14 -28.86
N ALA A 204 -4.08 10.50 -29.94
CA ALA A 204 -4.69 11.83 -30.11
C ALA A 204 -5.98 12.00 -29.29
N THR A 205 -6.75 10.93 -29.15
CA THR A 205 -7.90 10.80 -28.26
C THR A 205 -7.64 9.67 -27.27
N SER A 206 -8.25 9.73 -26.09
CA SER A 206 -8.16 8.68 -25.08
C SER A 206 -9.38 7.76 -25.10
N TRP A 207 -9.14 6.48 -24.86
CA TRP A 207 -10.14 5.46 -24.58
C TRP A 207 -9.88 4.90 -23.18
N SER A 208 -10.92 4.83 -22.36
CA SER A 208 -10.90 4.17 -21.06
C SER A 208 -12.09 3.23 -20.99
N GLY A 209 -11.88 2.01 -20.50
CA GLY A 209 -12.96 1.05 -20.35
C GLY A 209 -12.58 -0.14 -19.46
N ASN A 210 -13.60 -0.89 -19.08
CA ASN A 210 -13.51 -2.18 -18.44
C ASN A 210 -14.38 -3.19 -19.21
N ALA A 211 -13.98 -4.46 -19.21
CA ALA A 211 -14.65 -5.53 -19.97
C ALA A 211 -15.60 -6.40 -19.14
#